data_AF-A0A3M8LN89-F1
#
_entry.id   AF-A0A3M8LN89-F1
#
_cell.length_a   1.000
_cell.length_b   1.000
_cell.length_c   1.000
_cell.angle_alpha   90.00
_cell.angle_beta   90.00
_cell.angle_gamma   90.00
#
_symmetry.space_group_name_H-M   'P 1'
#
loop_
_entity.id
_entity.type
_entity.pdbx_description
1 polymer ?
#
loop_
_entity_poly.entity_id
_entity_poly.type
_entity_poly.pdbx_seq_one_letter_code
_entity_poly.pdbx_strand_id
1 'polypeptide(L)'
;MTGDPYGTAVSSRQTTEQAAGSWHLNLPPVSVAADIARSWLLVPASRPETFDSAARSRADAIILDIEDAVDPKNKPEARTHVVDWLKQGGKAWVRINDVTSPFWADDLEALSGIDNLLGVMLAKTESADQVSETSARLGGSVPVVALVESALGIEEATSIARAKGVFRLAFGSGDFRRDTGMSADHEAMAYPRARLVVASRVGGLPGPIDGPTVGSSLPVLREHSAVTVSMGMTGKICLAPEQTHVVNEVISPTPSDVAWALDFLADFEARGRVIRDGSDLPRLGRAQKIESLARSFGVQPSM
;
A
#
# COMPACT_ATOMS: atom_id res chain seq x y z
N MET A 1 -26.48 -65.40 52.22
CA MET A 1 -26.86 -66.01 50.93
C MET A 1 -27.50 -64.93 50.06
N THR A 2 -26.80 -64.62 48.96
CA THR A 2 -27.31 -64.25 47.60
C THR A 2 -28.23 -63.02 47.50
N GLY A 3 -27.79 -61.85 46.96
CA GLY A 3 -27.56 -61.54 45.53
C GLY A 3 -28.88 -61.04 44.91
N ASP A 4 -29.04 -59.95 44.16
CA ASP A 4 -28.16 -59.20 43.23
C ASP A 4 -28.86 -57.84 42.88
N PRO A 5 -28.58 -57.08 41.79
CA PRO A 5 -27.96 -55.75 41.81
C PRO A 5 -28.82 -54.68 41.07
N TYR A 6 -28.20 -53.56 40.67
CA TYR A 6 -28.73 -52.43 39.88
C TYR A 6 -29.24 -51.22 40.67
N GLY A 7 -28.31 -50.30 40.94
CA GLY A 7 -28.58 -48.89 41.20
C GLY A 7 -27.50 -48.04 40.54
N THR A 8 -27.74 -47.63 39.30
CA THR A 8 -26.88 -46.72 38.53
C THR A 8 -27.00 -45.29 39.08
N ALA A 9 -25.90 -44.75 39.60
CA ALA A 9 -25.75 -43.32 39.88
C ALA A 9 -24.52 -42.80 39.14
N VAL A 10 -24.75 -42.11 38.03
CA VAL A 10 -23.73 -41.39 37.26
C VAL A 10 -23.41 -40.09 38.00
N SER A 11 -22.23 -40.04 38.60
CA SER A 11 -21.66 -38.83 39.21
C SER A 11 -21.14 -37.90 38.11
N SER A 12 -21.82 -36.78 37.91
CA SER A 12 -21.40 -35.67 37.04
C SER A 12 -20.06 -35.09 37.50
N ARG A 13 -19.00 -35.27 36.71
CA ARG A 13 -17.75 -34.53 36.88
C ARG A 13 -17.97 -33.09 36.43
N GLN A 14 -17.78 -32.16 37.36
CA GLN A 14 -17.56 -30.75 37.08
C GLN A 14 -16.31 -30.62 36.21
N THR A 15 -16.45 -30.04 35.02
CA THR A 15 -15.36 -29.43 34.27
C THR A 15 -15.62 -27.94 34.21
N THR A 16 -14.70 -27.19 34.80
CA THR A 16 -14.59 -25.74 34.82
C THR A 16 -14.57 -25.16 33.41
N GLU A 17 -15.69 -24.60 32.97
CA GLU A 17 -15.78 -23.57 31.94
C GLU A 17 -15.36 -22.23 32.56
N GLN A 18 -14.25 -21.66 32.06
CA GLN A 18 -13.79 -20.25 32.11
C GLN A 18 -12.26 -20.30 31.92
N ALA A 19 -11.61 -19.71 30.91
CA ALA A 19 -11.92 -18.52 30.16
C ALA A 19 -11.40 -18.65 28.71
N ALA A 20 -12.30 -18.66 27.74
CA ALA A 20 -11.99 -18.28 26.37
C ALA A 20 -12.52 -16.84 26.20
N GLY A 21 -11.65 -15.86 26.43
CA GLY A 21 -11.96 -14.46 26.17
C GLY A 21 -12.38 -14.30 24.71
N SER A 22 -13.59 -13.77 24.51
CA SER A 22 -14.15 -13.47 23.20
C SER A 22 -13.35 -12.35 22.53
N TRP A 23 -12.43 -12.69 21.63
CA TRP A 23 -11.74 -11.74 20.77
C TRP A 23 -12.62 -11.35 19.57
N HIS A 24 -13.81 -10.83 19.86
CA HIS A 24 -14.55 -10.00 18.90
C HIS A 24 -14.42 -8.55 19.34
N LEU A 25 -13.22 -7.99 19.15
CA LEU A 25 -13.10 -6.55 19.13
C LEU A 25 -13.62 -6.08 17.77
N ASN A 26 -14.77 -5.41 17.80
CA ASN A 26 -15.09 -4.35 16.83
C ASN A 26 -13.98 -3.30 16.94
N LEU A 27 -12.81 -3.58 16.36
CA LEU A 27 -11.78 -2.58 16.17
C LEU A 27 -12.30 -1.65 15.06
N PRO A 28 -12.29 -0.32 15.25
CA PRO A 28 -12.48 0.58 14.12
C PRO A 28 -11.49 0.20 13.01
N PRO A 29 -11.81 0.41 11.73
CA PRO A 29 -10.88 0.13 10.65
C PRO A 29 -9.54 0.81 10.97
N VAL A 30 -8.50 0.00 11.13
CA VAL A 30 -7.17 0.49 11.44
C VAL A 30 -6.75 1.37 10.26
N SER A 31 -6.56 2.67 10.51
CA SER A 31 -6.02 3.57 9.50
C SER A 31 -4.57 3.16 9.25
N VAL A 32 -4.30 2.65 8.04
CA VAL A 32 -2.96 2.25 7.61
C VAL A 32 -2.22 3.49 7.14
N ALA A 33 -1.03 3.74 7.69
CA ALA A 33 -0.20 4.86 7.27
C ALA A 33 0.29 4.66 5.82
N ALA A 34 0.39 5.75 5.06
CA ALA A 34 0.66 5.69 3.62
C ALA A 34 2.04 5.12 3.25
N ASP A 35 3.00 5.17 4.18
CA ASP A 35 4.34 4.61 4.02
C ASP A 35 4.32 3.07 4.04
N ILE A 36 3.31 2.47 4.67
CA ILE A 36 3.06 1.02 4.69
C ILE A 36 1.78 0.60 3.94
N ALA A 37 1.08 1.54 3.29
CA ALA A 37 -0.14 1.25 2.54
C ALA A 37 0.12 0.25 1.40
N ARG A 38 -0.69 -0.81 1.38
CA ARG A 38 -0.61 -1.95 0.46
C ARG A 38 -1.46 -1.71 -0.79
N SER A 39 -2.69 -1.23 -0.63
CA SER A 39 -3.59 -0.91 -1.74
C SER A 39 -3.75 0.60 -1.93
N TRP A 40 -3.61 1.03 -3.18
CA TRP A 40 -3.78 2.42 -3.61
C TRP A 40 -4.90 2.49 -4.65
N LEU A 41 -6.13 2.76 -4.22
CA LEU A 41 -7.30 2.76 -5.09
C LEU A 41 -7.36 4.06 -5.91
N LEU A 42 -7.24 3.94 -7.23
CA LEU A 42 -7.39 5.05 -8.16
C LEU A 42 -8.88 5.30 -8.43
N VAL A 43 -9.33 6.54 -8.23
CA VAL A 43 -10.74 6.95 -8.32
C VAL A 43 -10.86 8.10 -9.31
N PRO A 44 -11.57 7.93 -10.44
CA PRO A 44 -11.75 9.00 -11.42
C PRO A 44 -12.39 10.24 -10.82
N ALA A 45 -11.75 11.41 -10.93
CA ALA A 45 -12.32 12.66 -10.42
C ALA A 45 -13.53 13.17 -11.23
N SER A 46 -13.80 12.55 -12.38
CA SER A 46 -15.01 12.73 -13.18
C SER A 46 -16.27 12.12 -12.55
N ARG A 47 -16.14 11.38 -11.43
CA ARG A 47 -17.24 10.68 -10.73
C ARG A 47 -17.26 11.01 -9.23
N PRO A 48 -17.52 12.28 -8.84
CA PRO A 48 -17.49 12.72 -7.44
C PRO A 48 -18.44 11.93 -6.53
N GLU A 49 -19.53 11.38 -7.06
CA GLU A 49 -20.46 10.52 -6.34
C GLU A 49 -19.82 9.25 -5.76
N THR A 50 -18.62 8.87 -6.22
CA THR A 50 -17.88 7.69 -5.77
C THR A 50 -16.80 7.98 -4.71
N PHE A 51 -16.47 9.25 -4.45
CA PHE A 51 -15.36 9.59 -3.53
C PHE A 51 -15.62 9.09 -2.11
N ASP A 52 -16.85 9.31 -1.65
CA ASP A 52 -17.32 8.96 -0.32
C ASP A 52 -17.32 7.45 -0.07
N SER A 53 -17.75 6.66 -1.07
CA SER A 53 -17.72 5.20 -0.97
C SER A 53 -16.30 4.66 -1.08
N ALA A 54 -15.43 5.29 -1.89
CA ALA A 54 -14.01 4.95 -1.95
C ALA A 54 -13.30 5.23 -0.62
N ALA A 55 -13.55 6.37 0.03
CA ALA A 55 -12.98 6.72 1.34
C ALA A 55 -13.43 5.78 2.47
N ARG A 56 -14.60 5.14 2.33
CA ARG A 56 -15.10 4.11 3.26
C ARG A 56 -14.76 2.68 2.84
N SER A 57 -14.01 2.51 1.74
CA SER A 57 -13.63 1.19 1.23
C SER A 57 -12.53 0.55 2.07
N ARG A 58 -12.07 -0.64 1.66
CA ARG A 58 -10.93 -1.32 2.28
C ARG A 58 -9.57 -0.87 1.71
N ALA A 59 -9.55 0.14 0.85
CA ALA A 59 -8.30 0.70 0.38
C ALA A 59 -7.47 1.26 1.54
N ASP A 60 -6.17 0.96 1.59
CA ASP A 60 -5.28 1.59 2.57
C ASP A 60 -5.07 3.08 2.21
N ALA A 61 -5.07 3.41 0.93
CA ALA A 61 -5.08 4.77 0.40
C ALA A 61 -6.00 4.90 -0.82
N ILE A 62 -6.67 6.05 -0.96
CA ILE A 62 -7.38 6.43 -2.19
C ILE A 62 -6.64 7.57 -2.89
N ILE A 63 -6.64 7.53 -4.22
CA ILE A 63 -6.08 8.55 -5.08
C ILE A 63 -7.19 9.08 -5.98
N LEU A 64 -7.57 10.34 -5.81
CA LEU A 64 -8.51 11.00 -6.72
C LEU A 64 -7.74 11.44 -7.98
N ASP A 65 -8.20 11.00 -9.14
CA ASP A 65 -7.46 11.08 -10.38
C ASP A 65 -7.97 12.20 -11.28
N ILE A 66 -7.20 13.28 -11.41
CA ILE A 66 -7.46 14.40 -12.34
C ILE A 66 -6.57 14.33 -13.60
N GLU A 67 -5.90 13.19 -13.81
CA GLU A 67 -4.96 12.92 -14.89
C GLU A 67 -5.63 12.05 -15.99
N ASP A 68 -5.22 10.80 -16.26
CA ASP A 68 -5.71 10.00 -17.41
C ASP A 68 -7.20 9.70 -17.35
N ALA A 69 -7.79 9.60 -16.15
CA ALA A 69 -9.21 9.28 -16.02
C ALA A 69 -10.15 10.47 -16.36
N VAL A 70 -9.60 11.59 -16.85
CA VAL A 70 -10.33 12.80 -17.15
C VAL A 70 -9.97 13.35 -18.53
N ASP A 71 -10.98 13.47 -19.39
CA ASP A 71 -10.85 14.16 -20.69
C ASP A 71 -10.31 15.58 -20.47
N PRO A 72 -9.33 16.06 -21.27
CA PRO A 72 -8.73 17.39 -21.11
C PRO A 72 -9.72 18.53 -20.92
N LYS A 73 -10.88 18.51 -21.60
CA LYS A 73 -11.89 19.58 -21.48
C LYS A 73 -12.61 19.59 -20.14
N ASN A 74 -12.62 18.46 -19.43
CA ASN A 74 -13.29 18.26 -18.16
C ASN A 74 -12.33 18.37 -16.95
N LYS A 75 -11.01 18.54 -17.18
CA LYS A 75 -10.02 18.67 -16.09
C LYS A 75 -10.32 19.81 -15.11
N PRO A 76 -10.75 21.01 -15.56
CA PRO A 76 -11.13 22.07 -14.62
C PRO A 76 -12.30 21.69 -13.70
N GLU A 77 -13.31 20.99 -14.23
CA GLU A 77 -14.47 20.53 -13.46
C GLU A 77 -14.06 19.42 -12.47
N ALA A 78 -13.30 18.43 -12.93
CA ALA A 78 -12.79 17.33 -12.08
C ALA A 78 -11.91 17.86 -10.93
N ARG A 79 -11.09 18.88 -11.19
CA ARG A 79 -10.30 19.57 -10.16
C ARG A 79 -11.20 20.25 -9.13
N THR A 80 -12.27 20.92 -9.57
CA THR A 80 -13.25 21.56 -8.70
C THR A 80 -13.91 20.53 -7.78
N HIS A 81 -14.34 19.39 -8.31
CA HIS A 81 -14.90 18.29 -7.52
C HIS A 81 -13.96 17.82 -6.41
N VAL A 82 -12.67 17.62 -6.72
CA VAL A 82 -11.67 17.19 -5.75
C VAL A 82 -11.49 18.24 -4.66
N VAL A 83 -11.31 19.51 -5.03
CA VAL A 83 -11.11 20.61 -4.08
C VAL A 83 -12.32 20.76 -3.15
N ASP A 84 -13.53 20.73 -3.70
CA ASP A 84 -14.75 20.89 -2.92
C ASP A 84 -14.93 19.74 -1.92
N TRP A 85 -14.70 18.50 -2.34
CA TRP A 85 -14.79 17.33 -1.46
C TRP A 85 -13.74 17.36 -0.36
N LEU A 86 -12.50 17.74 -0.67
CA LEU A 86 -11.44 17.89 0.34
C LEU A 86 -11.76 18.99 1.35
N LYS A 87 -12.31 20.13 0.91
CA LYS A 87 -12.74 21.23 1.79
C LYS A 87 -13.93 20.85 2.68
N GLN A 88 -14.75 19.89 2.25
CA GLN A 88 -15.87 19.36 3.03
C GLN A 88 -15.45 18.27 4.05
N GLY A 89 -14.15 17.97 4.17
CA GLY A 89 -13.62 17.05 5.18
C GLY A 89 -13.17 15.69 4.63
N GLY A 90 -13.38 15.44 3.33
CA GLY A 90 -12.81 14.28 2.66
C GLY A 90 -11.28 14.34 2.67
N LYS A 91 -10.60 13.19 2.82
CA LYS A 91 -9.14 13.09 2.84
C LYS A 91 -8.66 12.11 1.79
N ALA A 92 -7.76 12.53 0.92
CA ALA A 92 -7.25 11.68 -0.15
C ALA A 92 -5.86 12.11 -0.62
N TRP A 93 -5.21 11.19 -1.34
CA TRP A 93 -4.16 11.55 -2.30
C TRP A 93 -4.81 12.03 -3.60
N VAL A 94 -4.09 12.81 -4.40
CA VAL A 94 -4.57 13.25 -5.72
C VAL A 94 -3.52 12.94 -6.78
N ARG A 95 -3.89 12.24 -7.85
CA ARG A 95 -3.01 12.08 -9.03
C ARG A 95 -3.15 13.31 -9.91
N ILE A 96 -2.07 14.07 -10.02
CA ILE A 96 -1.99 15.32 -10.77
C ILE A 96 -1.32 15.09 -12.13
N ASN A 97 -1.54 16.02 -13.04
CA ASN A 97 -0.94 15.98 -14.37
C ASN A 97 0.59 16.12 -14.30
N ASP A 98 1.29 15.64 -15.34
CA ASP A 98 2.75 15.75 -15.41
C ASP A 98 3.22 17.20 -15.62
N VAL A 99 4.47 17.51 -15.26
CA VAL A 99 4.98 18.89 -15.30
C VAL A 99 5.00 19.55 -16.69
N THR A 100 4.95 18.76 -17.77
CA THR A 100 4.97 19.28 -19.15
C THR A 100 3.57 19.59 -19.67
N SER A 101 2.55 19.10 -18.97
CA SER A 101 1.15 19.36 -19.25
C SER A 101 0.76 20.81 -18.95
N PRO A 102 -0.13 21.42 -19.75
CA PRO A 102 -0.68 22.74 -19.44
C PRO A 102 -1.54 22.74 -18.16
N PHE A 103 -1.91 21.57 -17.62
CA PHE A 103 -2.81 21.46 -16.47
C PHE A 103 -2.08 21.43 -15.11
N TRP A 104 -0.78 21.09 -15.09
CA TRP A 104 -0.05 20.86 -13.84
C TRP A 104 -0.01 22.10 -12.94
N ALA A 105 0.24 23.29 -13.51
CA ALA A 105 0.27 24.52 -12.72
C ALA A 105 -1.08 24.81 -12.03
N ASP A 106 -2.18 24.66 -12.76
CA ASP A 106 -3.54 24.85 -12.23
C ASP A 106 -3.90 23.80 -11.17
N ASP A 107 -3.44 22.55 -11.34
CA ASP A 107 -3.64 21.49 -10.36
C ASP A 107 -2.98 21.86 -9.02
N LEU A 108 -1.73 22.35 -9.07
CA LEU A 108 -1.00 22.76 -7.87
C LEU A 108 -1.61 24.00 -7.21
N GLU A 109 -2.02 24.99 -8.00
CA GLU A 109 -2.68 26.19 -7.47
C GLU A 109 -3.97 25.83 -6.72
N ALA A 110 -4.80 24.97 -7.31
CA ALA A 110 -6.08 24.60 -6.71
C ALA A 110 -5.93 23.73 -5.45
N LEU A 111 -4.88 22.91 -5.38
CA LEU A 111 -4.62 22.00 -4.26
C LEU A 111 -3.82 22.64 -3.13
N SER A 112 -3.14 23.76 -3.38
CA SER A 112 -2.31 24.44 -2.39
C SER A 112 -3.13 24.93 -1.19
N GLY A 113 -2.61 24.70 0.02
CA GLY A 113 -3.25 25.13 1.27
C GLY A 113 -4.48 24.33 1.70
N ILE A 114 -4.77 23.18 1.09
CA ILE A 114 -5.86 22.30 1.53
C ILE A 114 -5.37 21.33 2.61
N ASP A 115 -5.84 21.51 3.85
CA ASP A 115 -5.41 20.70 5.01
C ASP A 115 -5.68 19.19 4.87
N ASN A 116 -6.72 18.82 4.12
CA ASN A 116 -7.12 17.43 3.95
C ASN A 116 -6.44 16.73 2.75
N LEU A 117 -5.57 17.43 2.02
CA LEU A 117 -4.73 16.82 0.99
C LEU A 117 -3.63 15.99 1.66
N LEU A 118 -3.67 14.67 1.50
CA LEU A 118 -2.68 13.78 2.10
C LEU A 118 -1.34 13.77 1.35
N GLY A 119 -1.37 14.16 0.08
CA GLY A 119 -0.24 14.15 -0.82
C GLY A 119 -0.68 14.09 -2.28
N VAL A 120 0.28 14.19 -3.19
CA VAL A 120 0.02 14.06 -4.63
C VAL A 120 0.78 12.89 -5.22
N MET A 121 0.21 12.26 -6.25
CA MET A 121 0.92 11.38 -7.16
C MET A 121 1.21 12.17 -8.45
N LEU A 122 2.49 12.44 -8.73
CA LEU A 122 2.91 13.18 -9.91
C LEU A 122 3.07 12.23 -11.09
N ALA A 123 2.24 12.39 -12.11
CA ALA A 123 2.37 11.63 -13.36
C ALA A 123 3.70 11.91 -14.08
N LYS A 124 4.16 10.93 -14.86
CA LYS A 124 5.35 10.96 -15.74
C LYS A 124 6.56 11.63 -15.09
N THR A 125 6.93 11.17 -13.90
CA THR A 125 8.10 11.71 -13.21
C THR A 125 9.38 11.16 -13.84
N GLU A 126 10.18 12.07 -14.40
CA GLU A 126 11.41 11.81 -15.15
C GLU A 126 12.64 12.52 -14.56
N SER A 127 12.47 13.42 -13.57
CA SER A 127 13.62 14.03 -12.87
C SER A 127 13.31 14.42 -11.42
N ALA A 128 14.37 14.57 -10.62
CA ALA A 128 14.27 15.01 -9.22
C ALA A 128 13.72 16.45 -9.07
N ASP A 129 13.97 17.31 -10.05
CA ASP A 129 13.51 18.69 -10.04
C ASP A 129 11.99 18.78 -10.18
N GLN A 130 11.38 17.89 -10.96
CA GLN A 130 9.93 17.82 -11.10
C GLN A 130 9.24 17.54 -9.76
N VAL A 131 9.80 16.63 -8.97
CA VAL A 131 9.30 16.32 -7.62
C VAL A 131 9.52 17.48 -6.67
N SER A 132 10.73 18.04 -6.65
CA SER A 132 11.11 19.12 -5.73
C SER A 132 10.30 20.39 -5.99
N GLU A 133 10.09 20.75 -7.26
CA GLU A 133 9.28 21.89 -7.67
C GLU A 133 7.79 21.67 -7.34
N THR A 134 7.27 20.47 -7.61
CA THR A 134 5.88 20.10 -7.25
C THR A 134 5.65 20.26 -5.75
N SER A 135 6.54 19.70 -4.93
CA SER A 135 6.43 19.83 -3.47
C SER A 135 6.56 21.29 -3.01
N ALA A 136 7.50 22.05 -3.58
CA ALA A 136 7.71 23.45 -3.23
C ALA A 136 6.48 24.33 -3.52
N ARG A 137 5.85 24.16 -4.68
CA ARG A 137 4.62 24.90 -5.04
C ARG A 137 3.41 24.53 -4.19
N LEU A 138 3.41 23.34 -3.60
CA LEU A 138 2.42 22.90 -2.60
C LEU A 138 2.81 23.28 -1.17
N GLY A 139 3.73 24.23 -0.98
CA GLY A 139 4.14 24.73 0.35
C GLY A 139 5.30 23.97 1.00
N GLY A 140 5.91 23.01 0.29
CA GLY A 140 7.12 22.30 0.69
C GLY A 140 6.95 21.18 1.71
N SER A 141 5.72 20.96 2.22
CA SER A 141 5.40 19.89 3.17
C SER A 141 4.50 18.80 2.58
N VAL A 142 3.86 19.04 1.43
CA VAL A 142 3.00 18.05 0.79
C VAL A 142 3.85 16.95 0.16
N PRO A 143 3.66 15.67 0.55
CA PRO A 143 4.44 14.55 0.04
C PRO A 143 4.08 14.22 -1.41
N VAL A 144 5.09 13.82 -2.19
CA VAL A 144 4.94 13.47 -3.60
C VAL A 144 5.25 11.99 -3.82
N VAL A 145 4.27 11.24 -4.30
CA VAL A 145 4.49 9.93 -4.93
C VAL A 145 4.92 10.17 -6.37
N ALA A 146 6.14 9.77 -6.73
CA ALA A 146 6.64 9.91 -8.09
C ALA A 146 6.17 8.72 -8.93
N LEU A 147 5.23 8.93 -9.86
CA LEU A 147 4.80 7.91 -10.81
C LEU A 147 5.83 7.84 -11.95
N VAL A 148 6.64 6.79 -11.94
CA VAL A 148 7.68 6.52 -12.92
C VAL A 148 7.13 5.59 -13.99
N GLU A 149 7.08 6.06 -15.22
CA GLU A 149 6.36 5.39 -16.31
C GLU A 149 6.96 5.63 -17.71
N SER A 150 8.26 5.92 -17.76
CA SER A 150 9.04 6.01 -19.01
C SER A 150 10.44 5.44 -18.84
N ALA A 151 11.13 5.19 -19.94
CA ALA A 151 12.52 4.76 -19.95
C ALA A 151 13.41 5.76 -19.18
N LEU A 152 13.23 7.05 -19.44
CA LEU A 152 13.98 8.11 -18.77
C LEU A 152 13.74 8.08 -17.26
N GLY A 153 12.48 7.99 -16.81
CA GLY A 153 12.17 7.93 -15.39
C GLY A 153 12.74 6.69 -14.69
N ILE A 154 12.78 5.53 -15.37
CA ILE A 154 13.40 4.31 -14.83
C ILE A 154 14.91 4.49 -14.65
N GLU A 155 15.61 5.07 -15.63
CA GLU A 155 17.04 5.34 -15.52
C GLU A 155 17.35 6.39 -14.44
N GLU A 156 16.53 7.43 -14.33
CA GLU A 156 16.64 8.51 -13.34
C GLU A 156 16.07 8.16 -11.95
N ALA A 157 15.54 6.95 -11.75
CA ALA A 157 14.83 6.55 -10.54
C ALA A 157 15.62 6.83 -9.24
N THR A 158 16.95 6.66 -9.24
CA THR A 158 17.78 6.96 -8.06
C THR A 158 17.80 8.45 -7.73
N SER A 159 17.86 9.31 -8.75
CA SER A 159 17.86 10.77 -8.59
C SER A 159 16.49 11.21 -8.05
N ILE A 160 15.41 10.73 -8.68
CA ILE A 160 14.02 10.96 -8.27
C ILE A 160 13.81 10.54 -6.81
N ALA A 161 14.31 9.36 -6.41
CA ALA A 161 14.17 8.84 -5.05
C ALA A 161 14.90 9.67 -3.97
N ARG A 162 15.81 10.56 -4.37
CA ARG A 162 16.53 11.48 -3.46
C ARG A 162 15.98 12.90 -3.47
N ALA A 163 14.98 13.17 -4.30
CA ALA A 163 14.41 14.51 -4.44
C ALA A 163 13.79 15.01 -3.13
N LYS A 164 13.83 16.32 -2.90
CA LYS A 164 13.18 16.90 -1.72
C LYS A 164 11.65 16.77 -1.89
N GLY A 165 10.98 16.25 -0.87
CA GLY A 165 9.52 16.06 -0.88
C GLY A 165 9.05 14.75 -1.52
N VAL A 166 9.96 13.94 -2.08
CA VAL A 166 9.60 12.59 -2.53
C VAL A 166 9.22 11.73 -1.34
N PHE A 167 8.10 11.04 -1.45
CA PHE A 167 7.56 10.18 -0.42
C PHE A 167 7.71 8.71 -0.78
N ARG A 168 7.40 8.36 -2.03
CA ARG A 168 7.42 6.99 -2.52
C ARG A 168 7.52 6.98 -4.04
N LEU A 169 8.10 5.92 -4.61
CA LEU A 169 8.04 5.69 -6.05
C LEU A 169 6.80 4.84 -6.38
N ALA A 170 6.21 5.05 -7.55
CA ALA A 170 5.17 4.22 -8.13
C ALA A 170 5.54 3.83 -9.57
N PHE A 171 5.08 2.66 -10.02
CA PHE A 171 5.36 2.17 -11.38
C PHE A 171 4.11 2.28 -12.27
N GLY A 172 4.15 3.17 -13.26
CA GLY A 172 3.15 3.22 -14.33
C GLY A 172 3.50 2.22 -15.43
N SER A 173 3.17 0.95 -15.21
CA SER A 173 3.56 -0.14 -16.12
C SER A 173 2.94 -0.04 -17.51
N GLY A 174 1.75 0.57 -17.63
CA GLY A 174 1.06 0.77 -18.90
C GLY A 174 1.83 1.70 -19.83
N ASP A 175 2.14 2.91 -19.37
CA ASP A 175 2.83 3.90 -20.18
C ASP A 175 4.32 3.60 -20.34
N PHE A 176 4.95 2.94 -19.36
CA PHE A 176 6.30 2.44 -19.55
C PHE A 176 6.39 1.47 -20.74
N ARG A 177 5.41 0.57 -20.88
CA ARG A 177 5.35 -0.36 -22.01
C ARG A 177 5.05 0.36 -23.33
N ARG A 178 4.22 1.40 -23.30
CA ARG A 178 3.95 2.26 -24.46
C ARG A 178 5.23 2.97 -24.93
N ASP A 179 6.01 3.47 -23.99
CA ASP A 179 7.25 4.22 -24.23
C ASP A 179 8.38 3.32 -24.76
N THR A 180 8.52 2.11 -24.21
CA THR A 180 9.64 1.21 -24.51
C THR A 180 9.35 0.10 -25.51
N GLY A 181 8.08 -0.22 -25.73
CA GLY A 181 7.66 -1.39 -26.52
C GLY A 181 7.80 -2.73 -25.79
N MET A 182 8.13 -2.74 -24.49
CA MET A 182 8.24 -3.98 -23.70
C MET A 182 6.87 -4.65 -23.52
N SER A 183 6.87 -5.98 -23.42
CA SER A 183 5.65 -6.77 -23.19
C SER A 183 5.15 -6.66 -21.74
N ALA A 184 4.02 -7.31 -21.43
CA ALA A 184 3.50 -7.39 -20.06
C ALA A 184 4.15 -8.50 -19.22
N ASP A 185 5.06 -9.29 -19.79
CA ASP A 185 5.59 -10.50 -19.17
C ASP A 185 6.37 -10.19 -17.89
N HIS A 186 6.33 -11.12 -16.94
CA HIS A 186 7.01 -10.95 -15.65
C HIS A 186 8.52 -10.69 -15.81
N GLU A 187 9.17 -11.38 -16.74
CA GLU A 187 10.60 -11.20 -17.03
C GLU A 187 10.89 -9.84 -17.66
N ALA A 188 10.10 -9.41 -18.65
CA ALA A 188 10.24 -8.09 -19.26
C ALA A 188 10.09 -6.97 -18.22
N MET A 189 9.12 -7.11 -17.32
CA MET A 189 8.87 -6.11 -16.27
C MET A 189 9.77 -6.25 -15.03
N ALA A 190 10.70 -7.22 -15.01
CA ALA A 190 11.58 -7.44 -13.86
C ALA A 190 12.59 -6.30 -13.67
N TYR A 191 13.22 -5.84 -14.75
CA TYR A 191 14.18 -4.73 -14.70
C TYR A 191 13.60 -3.45 -14.11
N PRO A 192 12.50 -2.87 -14.65
CA PRO A 192 11.97 -1.60 -14.12
C PRO A 192 11.55 -1.73 -12.65
N ARG A 193 10.95 -2.86 -12.24
CA ARG A 193 10.60 -3.10 -10.83
C ARG A 193 11.83 -3.18 -9.92
N ALA A 194 12.83 -3.97 -10.30
CA ALA A 194 14.08 -4.08 -9.54
C ALA A 194 14.78 -2.72 -9.42
N ARG A 195 14.83 -1.95 -10.51
CA ARG A 195 15.42 -0.61 -10.55
C ARG A 195 14.74 0.33 -9.56
N LEU A 196 13.41 0.35 -9.50
CA LEU A 196 12.63 1.17 -8.57
C LEU A 196 12.81 0.73 -7.11
N VAL A 197 12.89 -0.57 -6.85
CA VAL A 197 13.10 -1.11 -5.49
C VAL A 197 14.47 -0.71 -4.94
N VAL A 198 15.53 -0.86 -5.76
CA VAL A 198 16.88 -0.42 -5.38
C VAL A 198 16.92 1.11 -5.21
N ALA A 199 16.34 1.87 -6.14
CA ALA A 199 16.28 3.32 -6.05
C ALA A 199 15.59 3.80 -4.77
N SER A 200 14.45 3.20 -4.41
CA SER A 200 13.73 3.52 -3.18
C SER A 200 14.61 3.32 -1.94
N ARG A 201 15.36 2.21 -1.88
CA ARG A 201 16.29 1.96 -0.76
C ARG A 201 17.44 2.97 -0.71
N VAL A 202 17.98 3.36 -1.87
CA VAL A 202 19.02 4.40 -1.96
C VAL A 202 18.49 5.77 -1.50
N GLY A 203 17.22 6.07 -1.75
CA GLY A 203 16.53 7.27 -1.27
C GLY A 203 16.04 7.22 0.17
N GLY A 204 16.16 6.07 0.86
CA GLY A 204 15.59 5.88 2.20
C GLY A 204 14.06 5.81 2.22
N LEU A 205 13.43 5.51 1.09
CA LEU A 205 11.98 5.48 0.91
C LEU A 205 11.37 4.10 1.24
N PRO A 206 10.05 4.02 1.48
CA PRO A 206 9.31 2.76 1.46
C PRO A 206 9.47 2.02 0.13
N GLY A 207 9.17 0.73 0.11
CA GLY A 207 9.20 -0.02 -1.15
C GLY A 207 8.20 0.58 -2.16
N PRO A 208 8.48 0.55 -3.47
CA PRO A 208 7.61 1.15 -4.47
C PRO A 208 6.18 0.62 -4.46
N ILE A 209 5.28 1.40 -5.06
CA ILE A 209 3.92 0.99 -5.42
C ILE A 209 3.98 0.41 -6.84
N ASP A 210 3.52 -0.83 -7.03
CA ASP A 210 3.46 -1.47 -8.34
C ASP A 210 2.23 -1.04 -9.14
N GLY A 211 2.35 -1.16 -10.45
CA GLY A 211 1.29 -0.81 -11.39
C GLY A 211 0.05 -1.71 -11.27
N PRO A 212 -1.07 -1.29 -11.87
CA PRO A 212 -2.33 -1.99 -11.76
C PRO A 212 -2.31 -3.33 -12.48
N THR A 213 -3.17 -4.26 -12.04
CA THR A 213 -3.59 -5.39 -12.88
C THR A 213 -4.87 -5.00 -13.59
N VAL A 214 -4.79 -4.93 -14.93
CA VAL A 214 -5.93 -4.58 -15.77
C VAL A 214 -6.91 -5.75 -15.84
N GLY A 215 -8.20 -5.43 -15.71
CA GLY A 215 -9.29 -6.40 -15.74
C GLY A 215 -9.82 -6.78 -14.36
N SER A 216 -10.82 -7.66 -14.34
CA SER A 216 -11.59 -8.02 -13.15
C SER A 216 -11.23 -9.38 -12.53
N SER A 217 -10.26 -10.11 -13.13
CA SER A 217 -9.88 -11.43 -12.65
C SER A 217 -9.08 -11.35 -11.35
N LEU A 218 -9.74 -11.67 -10.22
CA LEU A 218 -9.10 -11.73 -8.91
C LEU A 218 -8.00 -12.80 -8.80
N PRO A 219 -8.10 -13.99 -9.43
CA PRO A 219 -6.99 -14.95 -9.46
C PRO A 219 -5.74 -14.38 -10.14
N VAL A 220 -5.90 -13.71 -11.28
CA VAL A 220 -4.77 -13.07 -11.99
C VAL A 220 -4.19 -11.93 -11.16
N LEU A 221 -5.04 -11.12 -10.52
CA LEU A 221 -4.60 -10.09 -9.58
C LEU A 221 -3.78 -10.67 -8.43
N ARG A 222 -4.16 -11.83 -7.89
CA ARG A 222 -3.42 -12.49 -6.81
C ARG A 222 -2.04 -12.95 -7.28
N GLU A 223 -1.94 -13.56 -8.46
CA GLU A 223 -0.66 -13.95 -9.06
C GLU A 223 0.26 -12.74 -9.29
N HIS A 224 -0.25 -11.69 -9.93
CA HIS A 224 0.53 -10.48 -10.16
C HIS A 224 0.91 -9.76 -8.86
N SER A 225 0.07 -9.82 -7.83
CA SER A 225 0.39 -9.26 -6.51
C SER A 225 1.46 -10.10 -5.80
N ALA A 226 1.53 -11.40 -6.02
CA ALA A 226 2.62 -12.23 -5.52
C ALA A 226 3.96 -11.83 -6.19
N VAL A 227 3.94 -11.48 -7.48
CA VAL A 227 5.11 -10.90 -8.18
C VAL A 227 5.48 -9.52 -7.61
N THR A 228 4.49 -8.68 -7.29
CA THR A 228 4.73 -7.39 -6.59
C THR A 228 5.55 -7.62 -5.31
N VAL A 229 5.13 -8.57 -4.46
CA VAL A 229 5.82 -8.91 -3.21
C VAL A 229 7.21 -9.51 -3.46
N SER A 230 7.34 -10.45 -4.40
CA SER A 230 8.61 -11.14 -4.66
C SER A 230 9.69 -10.19 -5.19
N MET A 231 9.29 -9.14 -5.93
CA MET A 231 10.21 -8.10 -6.41
C MET A 231 10.61 -7.09 -5.33
N GLY A 232 10.00 -7.12 -4.14
CA GLY A 232 10.28 -6.20 -3.03
C GLY A 232 9.49 -4.89 -3.07
N MET A 233 8.46 -4.80 -3.91
CA MET A 233 7.49 -3.71 -3.91
C MET A 233 6.50 -3.93 -2.76
N THR A 234 5.93 -2.85 -2.23
CA THR A 234 5.16 -2.91 -0.97
C THR A 234 3.79 -2.24 -1.06
N GLY A 235 3.39 -1.83 -2.26
CA GLY A 235 2.07 -1.31 -2.55
C GLY A 235 1.67 -1.68 -3.97
N LYS A 236 0.39 -1.58 -4.30
CA LYS A 236 -0.12 -1.79 -5.66
C LYS A 236 -1.30 -0.87 -5.95
N ILE A 237 -1.30 -0.29 -7.14
CA ILE A 237 -2.44 0.49 -7.66
C ILE A 237 -3.61 -0.47 -7.92
N CYS A 238 -4.79 -0.10 -7.41
CA CYS A 238 -6.05 -0.81 -7.62
C CYS A 238 -6.97 0.05 -8.49
N LEU A 239 -7.64 -0.58 -9.47
CA LEU A 239 -8.57 0.08 -10.39
C LEU A 239 -10.03 -0.09 -9.98
N ALA A 240 -10.31 -0.95 -9.01
CA ALA A 240 -11.66 -1.18 -8.48
C ALA A 240 -11.60 -1.54 -6.99
N PRO A 241 -12.63 -1.17 -6.19
CA PRO A 241 -12.67 -1.46 -4.75
C PRO A 241 -12.46 -2.94 -4.40
N GLU A 242 -12.97 -3.87 -5.22
CA GLU A 242 -12.88 -5.31 -4.99
C GLU A 242 -11.42 -5.81 -5.06
N GLN A 243 -10.56 -5.13 -5.80
CA GLN A 243 -9.14 -5.48 -5.91
C GLN A 243 -8.39 -5.21 -4.61
N THR A 244 -8.82 -4.21 -3.83
CA THR A 244 -8.13 -3.77 -2.60
C THR A 244 -8.01 -4.88 -1.57
N HIS A 245 -9.05 -5.72 -1.43
CA HIS A 245 -9.04 -6.86 -0.53
C HIS A 245 -7.92 -7.85 -0.88
N VAL A 246 -7.85 -8.27 -2.14
CA VAL A 246 -6.86 -9.25 -2.61
C VAL A 246 -5.45 -8.68 -2.49
N VAL A 247 -5.26 -7.41 -2.86
CA VAL A 247 -3.96 -6.74 -2.74
C VAL A 247 -3.52 -6.64 -1.27
N ASN A 248 -4.41 -6.21 -0.39
CA ASN A 248 -4.11 -6.11 1.05
C ASN A 248 -3.75 -7.47 1.64
N GLU A 249 -4.47 -8.53 1.28
CA GLU A 249 -4.19 -9.88 1.73
C GLU A 249 -2.81 -10.37 1.26
N VAL A 250 -2.51 -10.24 -0.04
CA VAL A 250 -1.27 -10.79 -0.63
C VAL A 250 -0.02 -10.03 -0.18
N ILE A 251 -0.09 -8.72 -0.01
CA ILE A 251 1.06 -7.89 0.40
C ILE A 251 1.31 -7.95 1.92
N SER A 252 0.35 -8.45 2.70
CA SER A 252 0.53 -8.63 4.14
C SER A 252 1.48 -9.79 4.46
N PRO A 253 2.17 -9.77 5.62
CA PRO A 253 2.80 -10.98 6.14
C PRO A 253 1.76 -12.11 6.27
N THR A 254 2.16 -13.34 5.97
CA THR A 254 1.26 -14.49 6.13
C THR A 254 1.07 -14.82 7.62
N PRO A 255 -0.06 -15.45 8.04
CA PRO A 255 -0.22 -15.92 9.42
C PRO A 255 0.94 -16.79 9.91
N SER A 256 1.55 -17.59 9.03
CA SER A 256 2.72 -18.41 9.36
C SER A 256 4.00 -17.59 9.49
N ASP A 257 4.20 -16.53 8.70
CA ASP A 257 5.28 -15.57 8.92
C ASP A 257 5.15 -14.88 10.28
N VAL A 258 3.91 -14.53 10.68
CA VAL A 258 3.62 -13.90 11.97
C VAL A 258 3.91 -14.85 13.12
N ALA A 259 3.46 -16.11 13.05
CA ALA A 259 3.76 -17.12 14.05
C ALA A 259 5.29 -17.31 14.21
N TRP A 260 5.99 -17.49 13.10
CA TRP A 260 7.46 -17.60 13.10
C TRP A 260 8.15 -16.38 13.75
N ALA A 261 7.69 -15.17 13.42
CA ALA A 261 8.28 -13.94 13.93
C ALA A 261 8.11 -13.84 15.45
N LEU A 262 6.92 -14.15 15.96
CA LEU A 262 6.63 -14.13 17.40
C LEU A 262 7.44 -15.19 18.16
N ASP A 263 7.51 -16.41 17.63
CA ASP A 263 8.30 -17.49 18.23
C ASP A 263 9.80 -17.13 18.27
N PHE A 264 10.33 -16.60 17.17
CA PHE A 264 11.73 -16.16 17.11
C PHE A 264 12.02 -15.06 18.13
N LEU A 265 11.15 -14.06 18.26
CA LEU A 265 11.32 -12.97 19.22
C LEU A 265 11.25 -13.47 20.67
N ALA A 266 10.32 -14.37 20.98
CA ALA A 266 10.20 -14.99 22.29
C ALA A 266 11.44 -15.81 22.65
N ASP A 267 11.95 -16.65 21.74
CA ASP A 267 13.21 -17.39 21.91
C ASP A 267 14.38 -16.42 22.13
N PHE A 268 14.49 -15.38 21.29
CA PHE A 268 15.56 -14.38 21.35
C PHE A 268 15.61 -13.65 22.70
N GLU A 269 14.46 -13.28 23.25
CA GLU A 269 14.38 -12.66 24.58
C GLU A 269 14.64 -13.67 25.71
N ALA A 270 14.05 -14.86 25.66
CA ALA A 270 14.21 -15.90 26.69
C ALA A 270 15.67 -16.32 26.90
N ARG A 271 16.48 -16.28 25.84
CA ARG A 271 17.92 -16.57 25.90
C ARG A 271 18.79 -15.34 26.13
N GLY A 272 18.22 -14.23 26.57
CA GLY A 272 18.95 -13.02 26.95
C GLY A 272 19.59 -12.26 25.79
N ARG A 273 19.00 -12.35 24.57
CA ARG A 273 19.45 -11.62 23.36
C ARG A 273 20.89 -11.93 22.92
N VAL A 274 21.44 -13.07 23.35
CA VAL A 274 22.77 -13.54 22.94
C VAL A 274 22.76 -13.82 21.43
N ILE A 275 23.82 -13.52 20.68
CA ILE A 275 23.90 -13.84 19.24
C ILE A 275 24.56 -15.21 19.08
N ARG A 276 23.91 -16.16 18.38
CA ARG A 276 24.46 -17.50 18.13
C ARG A 276 25.32 -17.54 16.88
N ASP A 277 24.82 -16.96 15.80
CA ASP A 277 25.47 -16.96 14.50
C ASP A 277 25.15 -15.68 13.71
N GLY A 278 25.78 -15.52 12.54
CA GLY A 278 25.60 -14.37 11.68
C GLY A 278 24.19 -14.20 11.10
N SER A 279 23.29 -15.16 11.29
CA SER A 279 21.90 -15.11 10.81
C SER A 279 20.92 -14.55 11.83
N ASP A 280 21.27 -14.52 13.13
CA ASP A 280 20.36 -14.05 14.18
C ASP A 280 19.99 -12.56 14.03
N LEU A 281 20.94 -11.66 13.73
CA LEU A 281 20.64 -10.24 13.56
C LEU A 281 19.73 -9.97 12.34
N PRO A 282 19.98 -10.54 11.15
CA PRO A 282 19.04 -10.47 10.03
C PRO A 282 17.65 -11.03 10.36
N ARG A 283 17.58 -12.17 11.07
CA ARG A 283 16.30 -12.78 11.49
C ARG A 283 15.55 -11.90 12.48
N LEU A 284 16.24 -11.28 13.43
CA LEU A 284 15.67 -10.32 14.37
C LEU A 284 15.05 -9.13 13.65
N GLY A 285 15.77 -8.50 12.72
CA GLY A 285 15.24 -7.40 11.94
C GLY A 285 14.02 -7.81 11.09
N ARG A 286 14.05 -9.00 10.50
CA ARG A 286 12.90 -9.56 9.76
C ARG A 286 11.70 -9.79 10.69
N ALA A 287 11.90 -10.41 11.84
CA ALA A 287 10.84 -10.73 12.79
C ALA A 287 10.17 -9.47 13.34
N GLN A 288 10.96 -8.46 13.75
CA GLN A 288 10.46 -7.16 14.20
C GLN A 288 9.64 -6.45 13.12
N LYS A 289 10.09 -6.50 11.86
CA LYS A 289 9.35 -5.94 10.74
C LYS A 289 8.02 -6.66 10.52
N ILE A 290 8.01 -7.99 10.54
CA ILE A 290 6.78 -8.79 10.39
C ILE A 290 5.80 -8.49 11.53
N GLU A 291 6.25 -8.47 12.79
CA GLU A 291 5.40 -8.17 13.94
C GLU A 291 4.78 -6.77 13.82
N SER A 292 5.57 -5.76 13.47
CA SER A 292 5.12 -4.39 13.29
C SER A 292 4.05 -4.26 12.18
N LEU A 293 4.29 -4.89 11.03
CA LEU A 293 3.33 -4.91 9.92
C LEU A 293 2.07 -5.71 10.28
N ALA A 294 2.20 -6.87 10.91
CA ALA A 294 1.07 -7.69 11.33
C ALA A 294 0.15 -6.93 12.28
N ARG A 295 0.72 -6.20 13.24
CA ARG A 295 -0.02 -5.31 14.15
C ARG A 295 -0.75 -4.21 13.38
N SER A 296 -0.05 -3.55 12.45
CA SER A 296 -0.60 -2.45 11.64
C SER A 296 -1.73 -2.93 10.71
N PHE A 297 -1.65 -4.17 10.25
CA PHE A 297 -2.58 -4.75 9.28
C PHE A 297 -3.66 -5.64 9.91
N GLY A 298 -3.59 -5.89 11.22
CA GLY A 298 -4.51 -6.78 11.93
C GLY A 298 -4.35 -8.27 11.59
N VAL A 299 -3.17 -8.71 11.16
CA VAL A 299 -2.90 -10.12 10.83
C VAL A 299 -2.58 -10.90 12.10
N GLN A 300 -3.32 -12.00 12.32
CA GLN A 300 -3.11 -12.91 13.44
C GLN A 300 -2.18 -14.07 13.05
N PRO A 301 -1.39 -14.62 13.99
CA PRO A 301 -0.59 -15.81 13.73
C PRO A 301 -1.47 -17.02 13.44
N SER A 302 -0.97 -17.98 12.67
CA SER A 302 -1.58 -19.31 12.59
C SER A 302 -1.50 -20.00 13.97
N MET A 303 -2.53 -20.75 14.33
CA MET A 303 -2.52 -21.62 15.51
C MET A 303 -1.47 -22.73 15.40
#